data_AF-A0A8J6R0T7-F1
#
_entry.id   AF-A0A8J6R0T7-F1
#
_cell.length_a   1.000
_cell.length_b   1.000
_cell.length_c   1.000
_cell.angle_alpha   90.00
_cell.angle_beta   90.00
_cell.angle_gamma   90.00
#
_symmetry.space_group_name_H-M   'P 1'
#
loop_
_entity.id
_entity.type
_entity.pdbx_description
1 polymer ?
#
loop_
_entity_poly.entity_id
_entity_poly.type
_entity_poly.pdbx_seq_one_letter_code
_entity_poly.pdbx_strand_id
1 'polypeptide(L)'
;MVSHAVGFGPEDPVSLVESCYRAVEWLLATHTAKGLLIPRPWIDHPYGEEEIALLEEELLPAMAVFLSRVEAIDRAIEADQELEFKAHQAR
;
A
#
# COMPACT_ATOMS: atom_id res chain seq x y z
N MET A 1 27.16 15.30 20.54
CA MET A 1 26.32 14.90 19.39
C MET A 1 26.68 13.47 19.05
N VAL A 2 25.91 12.52 19.57
CA VAL A 2 26.09 11.10 19.24
C VAL A 2 25.41 10.88 17.91
N SER A 3 26.20 10.79 16.84
CA SER A 3 25.71 10.33 15.55
C SER A 3 25.46 8.84 15.70
N HIS A 4 24.21 8.43 15.94
CA HIS A 4 23.82 7.03 15.81
C HIS A 4 23.93 6.69 14.32
N ALA A 5 25.07 6.13 13.93
CA ALA A 5 25.13 5.31 12.74
C ALA A 5 24.19 4.12 12.99
N VAL A 6 22.97 4.23 12.46
CA VAL A 6 22.03 3.11 12.38
C VAL A 6 22.72 2.08 11.49
N GLY A 7 23.26 1.03 12.12
CA GLY A 7 23.89 -0.06 11.40
C GLY A 7 22.83 -0.77 10.56
N PHE A 8 22.94 -0.64 9.23
CA PHE A 8 22.22 -1.44 8.25
C PHE A 8 22.76 -2.87 8.31
N GLY A 9 22.28 -3.64 9.29
CA GLY A 9 22.49 -5.08 9.34
C GLY A 9 21.44 -5.80 8.48
N PRO A 10 21.73 -6.99 7.96
CA PRO A 10 20.77 -7.79 7.17
C PRO A 10 19.47 -8.15 7.92
N GLU A 11 19.44 -7.96 9.25
CA GLU A 11 18.29 -8.21 10.13
C GLU A 11 17.48 -6.93 10.45
N ASP A 12 17.85 -5.76 9.92
CA ASP A 12 17.10 -4.53 10.17
C ASP A 12 15.83 -4.49 9.28
N PRO A 13 14.63 -4.43 9.86
CA PRO A 13 13.38 -4.40 9.10
C PRO A 13 13.28 -3.17 8.19
N VAL A 14 13.89 -2.04 8.55
CA VAL A 14 13.90 -0.83 7.70
C VAL A 14 14.75 -1.07 6.46
N SER A 15 15.94 -1.63 6.64
CA SER A 15 16.84 -2.06 5.56
C SER A 15 16.17 -3.02 4.58
N LEU A 16 15.39 -3.99 5.09
CA LEU A 16 14.64 -4.93 4.27
C LEU A 16 13.59 -4.19 3.42
N VAL A 17 12.77 -3.34 4.03
CA VAL A 17 11.74 -2.56 3.32
C VAL A 17 12.36 -1.67 2.24
N GLU A 18 13.46 -0.98 2.56
CA GLU A 18 14.15 -0.14 1.59
C GLU A 18 14.73 -0.96 0.43
N SER A 19 15.34 -2.12 0.71
CA SER A 19 15.87 -2.99 -0.35
C SER A 19 14.76 -3.54 -1.26
N CYS A 20 13.62 -3.93 -0.70
CA CYS A 20 12.44 -4.34 -1.45
C CYS A 20 11.92 -3.22 -2.35
N TYR A 21 11.83 -2.00 -1.82
CA TYR A 21 11.41 -0.82 -2.57
C TYR A 21 12.36 -0.55 -3.76
N ARG A 22 13.67 -0.56 -3.53
CA ARG A 22 14.69 -0.39 -4.59
C ARG A 22 14.62 -1.49 -5.65
N ALA A 23 14.39 -2.73 -5.25
CA ALA A 23 14.25 -3.84 -6.18
C ALA A 23 13.02 -3.66 -7.09
N VAL A 24 11.89 -3.22 -6.53
CA VAL A 24 10.67 -2.93 -7.29
C VAL A 24 10.89 -1.76 -8.26
N GLU A 25 11.50 -0.66 -7.80
CA GLU A 25 11.85 0.49 -8.67
C GLU A 25 12.71 0.04 -9.86
N TRP A 26 13.75 -0.75 -9.59
CA TRP A 26 14.65 -1.24 -10.63
C TRP A 26 13.93 -2.16 -11.64
N LEU A 27 13.05 -3.03 -11.17
CA LEU A 27 12.27 -3.91 -12.01
C LEU A 27 11.33 -3.10 -12.93
N LEU A 28 10.61 -2.12 -12.38
CA LEU A 28 9.72 -1.23 -13.14
C LEU A 28 10.49 -0.42 -14.19
N ALA A 29 11.61 0.19 -13.81
CA ALA A 29 12.45 0.99 -14.70
C ALA A 29 13.01 0.14 -15.85
N THR A 30 13.50 -1.07 -15.54
CA THR A 30 14.07 -1.98 -16.53
C THR A 30 13.03 -2.47 -17.54
N HIS A 31 11.82 -2.80 -17.08
CA HIS A 31 10.72 -3.24 -17.95
C HIS A 31 10.23 -2.11 -18.85
N THR A 32 10.05 -0.91 -18.28
CA THR A 32 9.69 0.31 -19.02
C THR A 32 10.71 0.64 -20.10
N ALA A 33 12.01 0.64 -19.75
CA ALA A 33 13.09 0.95 -20.70
C ALA A 33 13.19 -0.05 -21.85
N LYS A 34 12.76 -1.31 -21.64
CA LYS A 34 12.74 -2.36 -22.67
C LYS A 34 11.43 -2.40 -23.45
N GLY A 35 10.44 -1.56 -23.12
CA GLY A 35 9.08 -1.65 -23.67
C GLY A 35 8.38 -2.97 -23.34
N LEU A 36 8.83 -3.69 -22.32
CA LEU A 36 8.27 -4.97 -21.91
C LEU A 36 7.27 -4.74 -20.78
N LEU A 37 6.08 -5.29 -20.91
CA LEU A 37 5.14 -5.38 -19.79
C LEU A 37 5.69 -6.38 -18.76
N ILE A 38 5.56 -6.06 -17.48
CA ILE A 38 5.85 -7.04 -16.42
C ILE A 38 4.90 -8.22 -16.62
N PRO A 39 5.42 -9.46 -16.77
CA PRO A 39 4.57 -10.64 -16.90
C PRO A 39 3.63 -10.73 -15.69
N ARG A 40 2.33 -10.84 -15.96
CA ARG A 40 1.31 -11.02 -14.93
C ARG A 40 0.87 -12.48 -14.95
N PRO A 41 1.54 -13.38 -14.21
CA PRO A 41 1.28 -14.83 -14.30
C PRO A 41 -0.10 -15.25 -13.78
N TRP A 42 -0.86 -14.32 -13.18
CA TRP A 42 -2.25 -14.51 -12.75
C TRP A 42 -3.28 -13.96 -13.77
N ILE A 43 -2.82 -13.45 -14.90
CA ILE A 43 -3.66 -12.97 -15.99
C ILE A 43 -3.46 -13.91 -17.17
N ASP A 44 -4.36 -14.87 -17.31
CA ASP A 44 -4.29 -15.91 -18.34
C ASP A 44 -4.68 -15.39 -19.75
N HIS A 45 -5.34 -14.23 -19.82
CA HIS A 45 -5.68 -13.54 -21.07
C HIS A 45 -5.70 -12.01 -20.86
N PRO A 46 -5.40 -11.21 -21.89
CA PRO A 46 -5.56 -9.75 -21.79
C PRO A 46 -7.03 -9.39 -21.53
N TYR A 47 -7.24 -8.32 -20.76
CA TYR A 47 -8.58 -7.78 -20.54
C TYR A 47 -9.17 -7.22 -21.84
N GLY A 48 -10.40 -7.61 -22.16
CA GLY A 48 -11.19 -7.04 -23.24
C GLY A 48 -11.86 -5.72 -22.85
N GLU A 49 -12.44 -5.03 -23.84
CA GLU A 49 -13.13 -3.75 -23.61
C GLU A 49 -14.29 -3.86 -22.61
N GLU A 50 -15.06 -4.95 -22.66
CA GLU A 50 -16.17 -5.19 -21.73
C GLU A 50 -15.69 -5.37 -20.28
N GLU A 51 -14.57 -6.07 -20.09
CA GLU A 51 -13.99 -6.30 -18.76
C GLU A 51 -13.39 -5.03 -18.18
N ILE A 52 -12.78 -4.21 -19.05
CA ILE A 52 -12.30 -2.87 -18.68
C ILE A 52 -13.47 -1.97 -18.32
N ALA A 53 -14.56 -1.98 -19.10
CA ALA A 53 -15.75 -1.20 -18.79
C ALA A 53 -16.38 -1.62 -17.44
N LEU A 54 -16.52 -2.92 -17.18
CA LEU A 54 -16.99 -3.43 -15.88
C LEU A 54 -16.09 -3.00 -14.72
N LEU A 55 -14.77 -3.05 -14.92
CA LEU A 55 -13.80 -2.56 -13.94
C LEU A 55 -14.01 -1.07 -13.63
N GLU A 56 -14.09 -0.25 -14.68
CA GLU A 56 -14.17 1.21 -14.57
C GLU A 56 -15.53 1.71 -14.06
N GLU A 57 -16.62 1.14 -14.55
CA GLU A 57 -17.97 1.61 -14.29
C GLU A 57 -18.61 0.99 -13.04
N GLU A 58 -18.21 -0.24 -12.67
CA GLU A 58 -18.81 -0.94 -11.53
C GLU A 58 -17.82 -1.14 -10.38
N LEU A 59 -16.69 -1.81 -10.63
CA LEU A 59 -15.80 -2.24 -9.54
C LEU A 59 -15.11 -1.05 -8.87
N LEU A 60 -14.48 -0.15 -9.64
CA LEU A 60 -13.74 0.98 -9.07
C LEU A 60 -14.64 1.92 -8.23
N PRO A 61 -15.85 2.30 -8.68
CA PRO A 61 -16.78 3.07 -7.86
C PRO A 61 -17.20 2.34 -6.58
N ALA A 62 -17.51 1.03 -6.66
CA ALA A 62 -17.86 0.24 -5.48
C ALA A 62 -16.70 0.17 -4.47
N MET A 63 -15.47 -0.01 -4.95
CA MET A 63 -14.27 0.02 -4.12
C MET A 63 -14.04 1.37 -3.45
N ALA A 64 -14.27 2.49 -4.16
CA ALA A 64 -14.14 3.82 -3.58
C ALA A 64 -15.11 4.03 -2.40
N VAL A 65 -16.36 3.60 -2.56
CA VAL A 65 -17.36 3.64 -1.47
C VAL A 65 -16.95 2.75 -0.31
N PHE A 66 -16.46 1.54 -0.60
CA PHE A 66 -15.97 0.62 0.42
C PHE A 66 -14.83 1.23 1.23
N LEU A 67 -13.81 1.78 0.57
CA LEU A 67 -12.65 2.40 1.23
C LEU A 67 -13.06 3.61 2.08
N SER A 68 -13.96 4.46 1.57
CA SER A 68 -14.48 5.59 2.34
C SER A 68 -15.17 5.15 3.64
N ARG A 69 -15.88 4.01 3.61
CA ARG A 69 -16.51 3.44 4.81
C ARG A 69 -15.48 2.88 5.78
N VAL A 70 -14.43 2.21 5.29
CA VAL A 70 -13.34 1.71 6.13
C VAL A 70 -12.67 2.88 6.86
N GLU A 71 -12.30 3.93 6.14
CA GLU A 71 -11.70 5.12 6.76
C GLU A 71 -12.60 5.78 7.81
N ALA A 72 -13.92 5.80 7.59
CA ALA A 72 -14.86 6.35 8.57
C ALA A 72 -14.89 5.50 9.85
N ILE A 73 -14.79 4.18 9.72
CA ILE A 73 -14.70 3.25 10.85
C ILE A 73 -13.38 3.47 11.60
N ASP A 74 -12.25 3.52 10.88
CA ASP A 74 -10.94 3.71 11.49
C ASP A 74 -10.89 5.02 12.28
N ARG A 75 -11.38 6.12 11.72
CA ARG A 75 -11.48 7.41 12.43
C ARG A 75 -12.35 7.35 13.67
N ALA A 76 -13.45 6.60 13.64
CA ALA A 76 -14.33 6.44 14.80
C ALA A 76 -13.61 5.66 15.91
N ILE A 77 -12.92 4.57 15.55
CA ILE A 77 -12.12 3.77 16.48
C ILE A 77 -11.01 4.62 17.12
N GLU A 78 -10.29 5.41 16.33
CA GLU A 78 -9.24 6.30 16.83
C GLU A 78 -9.79 7.35 17.81
N ALA A 79 -10.95 7.95 17.50
CA ALA A 79 -11.59 8.93 18.37
C ALA A 79 -12.04 8.30 19.71
N ASP A 80 -12.62 7.10 19.67
CA ASP A 80 -13.02 6.36 20.87
C ASP A 80 -11.79 6.01 21.74
N GLN A 81 -10.70 5.55 21.12
CA GLN A 81 -9.45 5.28 21.81
C GLN A 81 -8.85 6.54 22.47
N GLU A 82 -8.90 7.68 21.80
CA GLU A 82 -8.41 8.95 22.36
C GLU A 82 -9.24 9.39 23.57
N LEU A 83 -10.56 9.20 23.54
CA LEU A 83 -11.46 9.48 24.66
C LEU A 83 -11.15 8.57 25.86
N GLU A 84 -10.98 7.28 25.64
CA GLU A 84 -10.59 6.33 26.68
C GLU A 84 -9.25 6.70 27.32
N PHE A 85 -8.26 7.04 26.49
CA PHE A 85 -6.94 7.46 26.97
C PHE A 85 -7.01 8.71 27.85
N LYS A 86 -7.79 9.73 27.44
CA LYS A 86 -8.01 10.94 28.24
C LYS A 86 -8.71 10.63 29.57
N ALA A 87 -9.71 9.76 29.56
CA ALA A 87 -10.41 9.33 30.78
C ALA A 87 -9.48 8.60 31.76
N HIS A 88 -8.56 7.77 31.24
CA HIS A 88 -7.55 7.10 32.05
C HIS A 88 -6.49 8.04 32.61
N GLN A 89 -6.06 9.07 31.88
CA GLN A 89 -5.10 10.06 32.40
C GLN A 89 -5.68 11.00 33.47
N ALA A 90 -6.99 11.21 33.47
CA ALA A 90 -7.68 12.07 34.42
C ALA A 90 -7.97 11.40 35.78
N ARG A 91 -7.56 10.14 35.96
CA ARG A 91 -7.80 9.31 37.14
C ARG A 91 -6.51 9.04 37.91
#